data_AF-A0A6V7IYL5-F1
#
_entry.id   AF-A0A6V7IYL5-F1
#
_cell.length_a   1.000
_cell.length_b   1.000
_cell.length_c   1.000
_cell.angle_alpha   90.00
_cell.angle_beta   90.00
_cell.angle_gamma   90.00
#
_symmetry.space_group_name_H-M   'P 1'
#
loop_
_entity.id
_entity.type
_entity.pdbx_description
1 polymer ?
#
loop_
_entity_poly.entity_id
_entity_poly.type
_entity_poly.pdbx_seq_one_letter_code
_entity_poly.pdbx_strand_id
1 'polypeptide(L)' 'GISISGTALNCASQTEALAEKTKKIAADLGCPTNNTKDMVNCLKSKPAYDITHGPLYFM' A
#
# COMPACT_ATOMS: atom_id res chain seq x y z
N GLY A 1 -7.16 -14.37 -23.99
CA GLY A 1 -7.96 -14.48 -22.75
C GLY A 1 -9.16 -13.56 -22.86
N ILE A 2 -10.28 -13.91 -22.22
CA ILE A 2 -11.47 -13.04 -22.16
C ILE A 2 -11.34 -12.18 -20.90
N SER A 3 -11.43 -10.85 -21.05
CA SER A 3 -11.39 -9.90 -19.94
C SER A 3 -12.61 -9.00 -20.03
N ILE A 4 -13.45 -9.00 -19.00
CA ILE A 4 -14.76 -8.32 -18.98
C ILE A 4 -14.71 -7.21 -17.94
N SER A 5 -15.08 -5.99 -18.37
CA SER A 5 -15.20 -4.81 -17.50
C SER A 5 -13.92 -4.39 -16.75
N GLY A 6 -12.74 -4.75 -17.26
CA GLY A 6 -11.46 -4.31 -16.72
C GLY A 6 -10.31 -4.68 -17.64
N THR A 7 -9.29 -3.85 -17.70
CA THR A 7 -8.05 -4.10 -18.45
C THR A 7 -6.85 -3.63 -17.63
N ALA A 8 -5.66 -4.16 -17.91
CA ALA A 8 -4.43 -3.78 -17.21
C ALA A 8 -4.01 -2.33 -17.46
N LEU A 9 -4.47 -1.73 -18.57
CA LEU A 9 -4.13 -0.36 -18.97
C LEU A 9 -5.15 0.67 -18.46
N ASN A 10 -6.14 0.26 -17.68
CA ASN A 10 -7.06 1.20 -17.06
C ASN A 10 -6.32 2.10 -16.06
N CYS A 11 -6.76 3.35 -15.90
CA CYS A 11 -6.10 4.29 -14.97
C CYS A 11 -6.13 3.79 -13.52
N ALA A 12 -7.15 3.01 -13.14
CA ALA A 12 -7.30 2.48 -11.78
C ALA A 12 -6.62 1.12 -11.56
N SER A 13 -6.10 0.45 -12.59
CA SER A 13 -5.48 -0.88 -12.42
C SER A 13 -4.02 -0.80 -11.98
N GLN A 14 -3.32 0.27 -12.37
CA GLN A 14 -1.93 0.50 -11.98
C GLN A 14 -1.88 1.33 -10.70
N THR A 15 -1.06 0.90 -9.73
CA THR A 15 -0.86 1.68 -8.50
C THR A 15 0.30 2.66 -8.69
N GLU A 16 -0.03 3.84 -9.22
CA GLU A 16 0.92 4.94 -9.36
C GLU A 16 1.43 5.43 -7.99
N ALA A 17 2.66 5.93 -7.95
CA ALA A 17 3.31 6.44 -6.73
C ALA A 17 3.28 5.46 -5.54
N LEU A 18 3.38 4.15 -5.81
CA LEU A 18 3.32 3.07 -4.80
C LEU A 18 4.26 3.32 -3.62
N ALA A 19 5.48 3.77 -3.86
CA ALA A 19 6.48 4.02 -2.82
C ALA A 19 6.04 5.13 -1.84
N GLU A 20 5.46 6.23 -2.33
CA GLU A 20 4.98 7.33 -1.50
C GLU A 20 3.74 6.92 -0.70
N LYS A 21 2.80 6.23 -1.34
CA LYS A 21 1.61 5.68 -0.67
C LYS A 21 2.00 4.69 0.43
N THR A 22 2.97 3.82 0.17
CA THR A 22 3.45 2.83 1.15
C THR A 22 4.17 3.51 2.31
N LYS A 23 5.03 4.50 2.05
CA LYS A 23 5.71 5.28 3.11
C LYS A 23 4.71 5.99 4.02
N LYS A 24 3.61 6.51 3.46
CA LYS A 24 2.57 7.18 4.22
C LYS A 24 1.82 6.22 5.15
N ILE A 25 1.45 5.03 4.66
CA ILE A 25 0.89 3.95 5.49
C ILE A 25 1.89 3.52 6.56
N ALA A 26 3.15 3.33 6.19
CA ALA A 26 4.19 2.96 7.14
C ALA A 26 4.39 4.01 8.24
N ALA A 27 4.41 5.30 7.89
CA ALA A 27 4.54 6.39 8.85
C ALA A 27 3.35 6.44 9.84
N ASP A 28 2.13 6.26 9.35
CA ASP A 28 0.91 6.22 10.18
C ASP A 28 0.94 5.06 11.19
N LEU A 29 1.45 3.91 10.77
CA LEU A 29 1.62 2.73 11.62
C LEU A 29 2.88 2.77 12.50
N GLY A 30 3.66 3.86 12.44
CA GLY A 30 4.91 4.02 13.19
C GLY A 30 6.05 3.11 12.71
N CYS A 31 6.04 2.71 11.45
CA CYS A 31 7.11 1.94 10.79
C CYS A 31 8.16 2.85 10.13
N PRO A 32 9.43 2.41 10.07
CA PRO A 32 10.51 3.20 9.47
C PRO A 32 10.31 3.36 7.97
N THR A 33 10.50 4.56 7.44
CA THR A 33 10.31 4.88 6.00
C THR A 33 11.61 5.02 5.21
N ASN A 34 12.76 4.98 5.89
CA ASN A 34 14.08 5.25 5.30
C ASN A 34 14.75 4.01 4.73
N ASN A 35 14.40 2.82 5.24
CA ASN A 35 14.94 1.54 4.77
C ASN A 35 13.78 0.61 4.42
N THR A 36 13.73 0.16 3.17
CA THR A 36 12.64 -0.69 2.66
C THR A 36 12.56 -2.04 3.38
N LYS A 37 13.70 -2.64 3.75
CA LYS A 37 13.75 -3.95 4.40
C LYS A 37 13.17 -3.87 5.81
N ASP A 38 13.57 -2.85 6.57
CA ASP A 38 13.04 -2.60 7.91
C ASP A 38 11.57 -2.19 7.88
N MET A 39 11.18 -1.38 6.87
CA MET A 39 9.79 -1.01 6.65
C MET A 39 8.91 -2.23 6.40
N VAL A 40 9.33 -3.15 5.52
CA VAL A 40 8.59 -4.38 5.21
C VAL A 40 8.51 -5.29 6.43
N ASN A 41 9.60 -5.45 7.18
CA ASN A 41 9.60 -6.28 8.39
C ASN A 41 8.66 -5.72 9.46
N CYS A 42 8.64 -4.39 9.63
CA CYS A 42 7.72 -3.72 10.54
C CYS A 42 6.27 -3.87 10.09
N LEU A 43 5.96 -3.63 8.81
CA LEU A 43 4.60 -3.78 8.28
C LEU A 43 4.08 -5.21 8.43
N LYS A 44 4.94 -6.23 8.26
CA LYS A 44 4.57 -7.64 8.45
C LYS A 44 4.28 -8.01 9.91
N SER A 45 4.79 -7.26 10.89
CA SER A 45 4.54 -7.53 12.31
C SER A 45 3.31 -6.79 12.85
N LYS A 46 2.74 -5.84 12.09
CA LYS A 46 1.54 -5.10 12.49
C LYS A 46 0.28 -5.97 12.34
N PRO A 47 -0.75 -5.73 13.16
CA PRO A 47 -2.06 -6.34 12.97
C PRO A 47 -2.59 -6.01 11.57
N ALA A 48 -3.14 -7.02 10.88
CA ALA A 48 -3.72 -6.83 9.55
C ALA A 48 -4.84 -5.77 9.55
N TYR A 49 -5.56 -5.66 10.67
CA TYR A 49 -6.60 -4.64 10.87
C TYR A 49 -6.07 -3.22 10.68
N ASP A 50 -4.94 -2.87 11.29
CA ASP A 50 -4.40 -1.52 11.19
C ASP A 50 -3.95 -1.19 9.76
N ILE A 51 -3.47 -2.19 9.02
CA ILE A 51 -3.03 -2.05 7.62
C ILE A 51 -4.21 -1.85 6.67
N THR A 52 -5.36 -2.50 6.91
CA THR A 52 -6.54 -2.39 6.03
C THR A 52 -7.35 -1.11 6.26
N HIS A 53 -7.29 -0.53 7.46
CA HIS A 53 -8.04 0.68 7.81
C HIS A 53 -7.25 1.97 7.53
N GLY A 54 -5.92 1.93 7.56
CA GLY A 54 -5.06 3.05 7.15
C GLY A 54 -5.35 3.63 5.75
N PRO A 55 -5.47 2.81 4.67
CA PRO A 55 -5.72 3.32 3.33
C PRO A 55 -7.14 3.90 3.11
N LEU A 56 -8.13 3.56 3.94
CA LEU A 56 -9.48 4.12 3.84
C LEU A 56 -9.52 5.63 4.16
N TYR A 57 -8.57 6.14 4.94
CA TYR A 57 -8.45 7.59 5.19
C TYR A 57 -7.84 8.38 4.03
N PHE A 58 -7.34 7.70 2.99
CA PHE A 58 -6.66 8.34 1.85
C PHE A 58 -7.40 8.18 0.50
N MET A 59 -8.53 7.47 0.47
CA MET A 59 -9.39 7.33 -0.71
C MET A 59 -10.45 8.43 -0.73
#